data_AF-A0A7C9DT69-F1
#
_entry.id   AF-A0A7C9DT69-F1
#
_cell.length_a   1.000
_cell.length_b   1.000
_cell.length_c   1.000
_cell.angle_alpha   90.00
_cell.angle_beta   90.00
_cell.angle_gamma   90.00
#
_symmetry.space_group_name_H-M   'P 1'
#
loop_
_entity.id
_entity.type
_entity.pdbx_description
1 polymer ?
#
loop_
_entity_poly.entity_id
_entity_poly.type
_entity_poly.pdbx_seq_one_letter_code
_entity_poly.pdbx_strand_id
1 'polypeptide(L)'
;VARKVIILARECGLNLELSDIPPESLVPEPLRATASAEEFMQQLPQFDQDWAKKLQAAEAAGEVLRYVGVVDVVNQRGLVKLQSYKKDHPFAQLSGSDNIISFTT
;
A
#
# COMPACT_ATOMS: atom_id res chain seq x y z
N VAL A 1 3.40 -6.40 3.92
CA VAL A 1 1.94 -6.44 3.70
C VAL A 1 1.52 -7.63 2.84
N ALA A 2 2.13 -7.88 1.67
CA ALA A 2 1.78 -9.00 0.77
C ALA A 2 1.57 -10.37 1.45
N ARG A 3 2.50 -10.81 2.32
CA ARG A 3 2.34 -12.06 3.08
C ARG A 3 1.05 -12.12 3.92
N LYS A 4 0.65 -11.01 4.54
CA LYS A 4 -0.60 -10.94 5.33
C LYS A 4 -1.83 -11.06 4.42
N VAL A 5 -1.80 -10.46 3.24
CA VAL A 5 -2.90 -10.53 2.26
C VAL A 5 -3.08 -11.95 1.72
N ILE A 6 -1.99 -12.67 1.45
CA ILE A 6 -2.04 -14.06 0.98
C ILE A 6 -2.66 -14.96 2.04
N ILE A 7 -2.25 -14.80 3.30
CA ILE A 7 -2.83 -15.54 4.42
C ILE A 7 -4.35 -15.29 4.46
N LEU A 8 -4.77 -14.02 4.45
CA LEU A 8 -6.20 -13.67 4.43
C LEU A 8 -6.95 -14.23 3.22
N ALA A 9 -6.38 -14.15 2.02
CA ALA A 9 -7.00 -14.68 0.81
C ALA A 9 -7.24 -16.19 0.91
N ARG A 10 -6.28 -16.94 1.46
CA ARG A 10 -6.39 -18.38 1.69
C ARG A 10 -7.43 -18.72 2.74
N GLU A 11 -7.50 -17.95 3.84
CA GLU A 11 -8.57 -18.10 4.84
C GLU A 11 -9.96 -17.80 4.26
N CYS A 12 -10.06 -16.94 3.25
CA CYS A 12 -11.29 -16.67 2.50
C CYS A 12 -11.58 -17.72 1.39
N GLY A 13 -10.78 -18.78 1.26
CA GLY A 13 -10.97 -19.84 0.27
C GLY A 13 -10.34 -19.59 -1.10
N LEU A 14 -9.50 -18.55 -1.26
CA LEU A 14 -8.77 -18.30 -2.49
C LEU A 14 -7.38 -18.98 -2.46
N ASN A 15 -7.06 -19.74 -3.50
CA ASN A 15 -5.73 -20.31 -3.69
C ASN A 15 -4.85 -19.33 -4.47
N LEU A 16 -4.37 -18.27 -3.79
CA LEU A 16 -3.40 -17.32 -4.34
C LEU A 16 -1.97 -17.63 -3.88
N GLU A 17 -1.02 -17.38 -4.76
CA GLU A 17 0.41 -17.39 -4.50
C GLU A 17 0.98 -15.98 -4.35
N LEU A 18 2.23 -15.91 -3.86
CA LEU A 18 2.91 -14.63 -3.64
C LEU A 18 3.24 -13.91 -4.96
N SER A 19 3.44 -14.68 -6.03
CA SER A 19 3.57 -14.20 -7.41
C SER A 19 2.30 -13.55 -7.94
N ASP A 20 1.13 -13.93 -7.44
CA ASP A 20 -0.16 -13.41 -7.90
C ASP A 20 -0.52 -12.06 -7.26
N ILE A 21 0.21 -11.67 -6.21
CA ILE A 21 -0.03 -10.43 -5.46
C ILE A 21 1.27 -9.60 -5.45
N PRO A 22 1.68 -9.06 -6.61
CA PRO A 22 2.84 -8.17 -6.67
C PRO A 22 2.51 -6.88 -5.91
N PRO A 23 3.24 -6.55 -4.83
CA PRO A 23 2.99 -5.32 -4.10
C PRO A 23 3.47 -4.12 -4.90
N GLU A 24 2.68 -3.06 -4.91
CA GLU A 24 3.14 -1.74 -5.36
C GLU A 24 4.31 -1.32 -4.46
N SER A 25 5.50 -1.24 -5.03
CA SER A 25 6.69 -0.84 -4.28
C SER A 25 6.66 0.67 -4.02
N LEU A 26 6.83 1.06 -2.76
CA LEU A 26 7.04 2.45 -2.37
C LEU A 26 8.47 2.93 -2.68
N VAL A 27 9.36 2.01 -3.08
CA VAL A 27 10.74 2.34 -3.45
C VAL A 27 10.78 2.79 -4.92
N PRO A 28 11.22 4.03 -5.20
CA PRO A 28 11.42 4.53 -6.55
C PRO A 28 12.31 3.58 -7.36
N GLU A 29 11.97 3.35 -8.64
CA GLU A 29 12.71 2.41 -9.49
C GLU A 29 14.22 2.65 -9.54
N PRO A 30 14.72 3.91 -9.65
CA PRO A 30 16.17 4.17 -9.68
C PRO A 30 16.89 3.76 -8.40
N LEU A 31 16.17 3.75 -7.26
CA LEU A 31 16.72 3.42 -5.95
C LEU A 31 16.67 1.93 -5.63
N ARG A 32 15.98 1.12 -6.43
CA ARG A 32 15.90 -0.34 -6.20
C ARG A 32 17.23 -1.04 -6.45
N ALA A 33 18.09 -0.44 -7.28
CA ALA A 33 19.38 -1.00 -7.67
C ALA A 33 20.56 -0.44 -6.85
N THR A 34 20.30 0.43 -5.86
CA THR A 34 21.35 1.03 -5.04
C THR A 34 22.07 -0.05 -4.21
N ALA A 35 23.40 0.02 -4.17
CA ALA A 35 24.23 -1.02 -3.57
C ALA A 35 24.23 -0.98 -2.04
N SER A 36 24.02 0.19 -1.44
CA SER A 36 24.04 0.38 0.02
C SER A 36 22.82 1.14 0.55
N ALA A 37 22.51 0.89 1.83
CA ALA A 37 21.44 1.60 2.54
C ALA A 37 21.77 3.09 2.73
N GLU A 38 23.05 3.44 2.87
CA GLU A 38 23.49 4.83 3.04
C GLU A 38 23.25 5.65 1.76
N GLU A 39 23.68 5.13 0.62
CA GLU A 39 23.42 5.75 -0.69
C GLU A 39 21.92 5.86 -0.97
N PHE A 40 21.16 4.82 -0.60
CA PHE A 40 19.70 4.83 -0.71
C PHE A 40 19.10 6.01 0.06
N MET A 41 19.49 6.18 1.33
CA MET A 41 18.98 7.26 2.18
C MET A 41 19.43 8.65 1.71
N GLN A 42 20.61 8.77 1.10
CA GLN A 42 21.09 10.03 0.53
C GLN A 42 20.33 10.44 -0.73
N GLN A 43 19.92 9.49 -1.56
CA GLN A 43 19.22 9.76 -2.81
C GLN A 43 17.69 9.82 -2.65
N LEU A 44 17.13 9.21 -1.60
CA LEU A 44 15.70 9.18 -1.31
C LEU A 44 15.01 10.56 -1.39
N PRO A 45 15.59 11.64 -0.82
CA PRO A 45 14.94 12.96 -0.85
C PRO A 45 14.70 13.52 -2.25
N GLN A 46 15.42 13.04 -3.27
CA GLN A 46 15.25 13.48 -4.66
C GLN A 46 13.88 13.06 -5.24
N PHE A 47 13.24 12.05 -4.63
CA PHE A 47 11.94 11.53 -5.05
C PHE A 47 10.78 12.03 -4.17
N ASP A 48 11.06 12.84 -3.15
CA ASP A 48 10.05 13.38 -2.25
C ASP A 48 9.03 14.24 -3.00
N GLN A 49 9.44 14.91 -4.08
CA GLN A 49 8.54 15.78 -4.84
C GLN A 49 7.40 14.99 -5.50
N ASP A 50 7.65 13.78 -5.99
CA ASP A 50 6.61 12.95 -6.61
C ASP A 50 5.63 12.42 -5.57
N TRP A 51 6.13 12.05 -4.39
CA TRP A 51 5.29 11.70 -3.25
C TRP A 51 4.48 12.87 -2.73
N ALA A 52 5.09 14.05 -2.64
CA ALA A 52 4.42 15.28 -2.23
C ALA A 52 3.29 15.66 -3.19
N LYS A 53 3.48 15.51 -4.51
CA LYS A 53 2.41 15.73 -5.50
C LYS A 53 1.25 14.77 -5.30
N LYS A 54 1.52 13.47 -5.09
CA LYS A 54 0.47 12.47 -4.81
C LYS A 54 -0.29 12.81 -3.53
N LEU A 55 0.43 13.21 -2.48
CA LEU A 55 -0.16 13.60 -1.21
C LEU A 55 -1.04 14.84 -1.37
N GLN A 56 -0.53 15.90 -2.00
CA GLN A 56 -1.27 17.13 -2.26
C GLN A 56 -2.53 16.89 -3.11
N ALA A 57 -2.45 16.02 -4.12
CA ALA A 57 -3.61 15.66 -4.94
C ALA A 57 -4.70 14.96 -4.10
N ALA A 58 -4.31 14.03 -3.22
CA ALA A 58 -5.25 13.39 -2.30
C ALA A 58 -5.83 14.39 -1.30
N GLU A 59 -5.00 15.26 -0.71
CA GLU A 59 -5.43 16.27 0.25
C GLU A 59 -6.40 17.29 -0.39
N ALA A 60 -6.14 17.72 -1.63
CA ALA A 60 -7.01 18.59 -2.39
C ALA A 60 -8.38 17.95 -2.68
N ALA A 61 -8.42 16.61 -2.82
CA ALA A 61 -9.65 15.84 -2.92
C ALA A 61 -10.34 15.57 -1.56
N GLY A 62 -9.77 16.04 -0.44
CA GLY A 62 -10.27 15.75 0.91
C GLY A 62 -10.02 14.31 1.35
N GLU A 63 -9.02 13.66 0.76
CA GLU A 63 -8.64 12.27 0.99
C GLU A 63 -7.26 12.16 1.67
N VAL A 64 -6.92 10.96 2.11
CA VAL A 64 -5.63 10.59 2.69
C VAL A 64 -5.11 9.34 2.02
N LEU A 65 -3.79 9.25 1.85
CA LEU A 65 -3.14 8.07 1.29
C LEU A 65 -2.91 7.00 2.36
N ARG A 66 -3.23 5.75 2.04
CA ARG A 66 -3.00 4.58 2.89
C ARG A 66 -2.48 3.43 2.05
N TYR A 67 -1.47 2.73 2.57
CA TYR A 67 -0.91 1.54 1.93
C TYR A 67 -1.67 0.32 2.43
N VAL A 68 -2.48 -0.26 1.55
CA VAL A 68 -3.50 -1.26 1.92
C VAL A 68 -3.31 -2.56 1.15
N GLY A 69 -3.68 -3.66 1.81
CA GLY A 69 -3.92 -4.94 1.16
C GLY A 69 -5.42 -5.13 0.91
N VAL A 70 -5.79 -5.52 -0.29
CA VAL A 70 -7.19 -5.79 -0.68
C VAL A 70 -7.29 -7.23 -1.15
N VAL A 71 -8.29 -7.94 -0.66
CA VAL A 71 -8.68 -9.27 -1.13
C VAL A 71 -10.07 -9.16 -1.72
N ASP A 72 -10.21 -9.45 -3.00
CA ASP A 72 -11.47 -9.52 -3.72
C ASP A 72 -11.80 -10.98 -3.99
N VAL A 73 -12.74 -11.51 -3.21
CA VAL A 73 -13.17 -12.92 -3.28
C VAL A 73 -13.92 -13.20 -4.58
N VAL A 74 -14.73 -12.25 -5.05
CA VAL A 74 -15.58 -12.41 -6.25
C VAL A 74 -14.70 -12.52 -7.50
N ASN A 75 -13.70 -11.65 -7.60
CA ASN A 75 -12.78 -11.65 -8.74
C ASN A 75 -11.55 -12.54 -8.53
N GLN A 76 -11.46 -13.23 -7.39
CA GLN A 76 -10.34 -14.07 -6.99
C GLN A 76 -8.98 -13.35 -7.07
N ARG A 77 -8.88 -12.13 -6.52
CA ARG A 77 -7.68 -11.29 -6.63
C ARG A 77 -7.20 -10.78 -5.28
N GLY A 78 -5.89 -10.73 -5.10
CA GLY A 78 -5.24 -10.01 -4.01
C GLY A 78 -4.39 -8.87 -4.56
N LEU A 79 -4.40 -7.73 -3.89
CA LEU A 79 -3.64 -6.54 -4.30
C LEU A 79 -3.00 -5.91 -3.07
N VAL A 80 -1.80 -5.35 -3.24
CA VAL A 80 -1.20 -4.46 -2.25
C VAL A 80 -0.81 -3.18 -2.95
N LYS A 81 -1.43 -2.07 -2.57
CA LYS A 81 -1.26 -0.80 -3.28
C LYS A 81 -1.43 0.39 -2.35
N LEU A 82 -0.98 1.55 -2.82
CA LEU A 82 -1.34 2.81 -2.22
C LEU A 82 -2.72 3.22 -2.74
N GLN A 83 -3.63 3.55 -1.82
CA GLN A 83 -4.98 3.95 -2.15
C GLN A 83 -5.36 5.20 -1.35
N SER A 84 -6.16 6.07 -1.96
CA SER A 84 -6.74 7.23 -1.28
C SER A 84 -8.07 6.86 -0.64
N TYR A 85 -8.33 7.44 0.53
CA TYR A 85 -9.56 7.28 1.28
C TYR A 85 -10.03 8.64 1.76
N LYS A 86 -11.34 8.90 1.72
CA LYS A 86 -11.91 10.10 2.33
C LYS A 86 -11.57 10.18 3.82
N LYS A 87 -11.45 11.41 4.34
CA LYS A 87 -11.10 11.67 5.75
C LYS A 87 -12.09 11.10 6.76
N ASP A 88 -13.33 10.87 6.36
CA ASP A 88 -14.38 10.25 7.18
C ASP A 88 -14.29 8.72 7.21
N HIS A 89 -13.54 8.10 6.31
CA HIS A 89 -13.39 6.65 6.26
C HIS A 89 -12.65 6.13 7.51
N PRO A 90 -13.01 4.98 8.09
CA PRO A 90 -12.32 4.42 9.26
C PRO A 90 -10.80 4.27 9.09
N PHE A 91 -10.33 4.05 7.86
CA PHE A 91 -8.90 3.93 7.55
C PHE A 91 -8.15 5.26 7.66
N ALA A 92 -8.85 6.40 7.54
CA ALA A 92 -8.26 7.71 7.69
C ALA A 92 -8.00 8.06 9.16
N GLN A 93 -8.78 7.50 10.09
CA GLN A 93 -8.73 7.79 11.52
C GLN A 93 -7.63 7.04 12.28
N LEU A 94 -6.85 6.19 11.59
CA LEU A 94 -5.74 5.47 12.20
C LEU A 94 -4.64 6.41 12.67
N SER A 95 -4.11 6.13 13.86
CA SER A 95 -3.01 6.89 14.47
C SER A 95 -1.83 5.98 14.79
N GLY A 96 -0.62 6.51 14.70
CA GLY A 96 0.59 5.75 15.03
C GLY A 96 0.79 4.50 14.16
N SER A 97 0.95 3.35 14.82
CA SER A 97 1.24 2.05 14.19
C SER A 97 0.02 1.12 14.11
N ASP A 98 -1.19 1.66 14.27
CA ASP A 98 -2.41 0.87 14.26
C ASP A 98 -2.64 0.20 12.88
N ASN A 99 -3.05 -1.06 12.92
CA ASN A 99 -3.45 -1.81 11.73
C ASN A 99 -4.95 -2.06 11.81
N ILE A 100 -5.68 -1.78 10.73
CA ILE A 100 -7.11 -2.07 10.60
C ILE A 100 -7.34 -3.14 9.56
N ILE A 101 -8.39 -3.93 9.75
CA ILE A 101 -8.91 -4.83 8.73
C ILE A 101 -10.41 -4.58 8.64
N SER A 102 -10.91 -4.45 7.41
CA SER A 102 -12.34 -4.31 7.12
C SER A 102 -12.78 -5.53 6.33
N PHE A 103 -13.87 -6.15 6.76
CA PHE A 103 -14.49 -7.29 6.09
C PHE A 103 -15.90 -6.92 5.66
N THR A 104 -16.32 -7.44 4.51
CA THR A 104 -17.66 -7.29 3.97
C THR A 104 -18.11 -8.67 3.49
N THR A 105 -19.28 -9.11 3.94
CA THR A 105 -19.85 -10.44 3.68
C THR A 105 -21.16 -10.33 2.95
#